data_AF-A0A1H4J3E8-F1
#
_entry.id   AF-A0A1H4J3E8-F1
#
_cell.length_a   1.000
_cell.length_b   1.000
_cell.length_c   1.000
_cell.angle_alpha   90.00
_cell.angle_beta   90.00
_cell.angle_gamma   90.00
#
_symmetry.space_group_name_H-M   'P 1'
#
loop_
_entity.id
_entity.type
_entity.pdbx_description
1 polymer ?
#
loop_
_entity_poly.entity_id
_entity_poly.type
_entity_poly.pdbx_seq_one_letter_code
_entity_poly.pdbx_strand_id
1 'polypeptide(L)'
;MYIAYIVITVLNIAYNVFGAVCDLIRYKPIVTAMEKAKVPISWLPTLGWLKAAGALGLLVGFVLPMIGTAAAVGIVLFYVCAIITHLRVRDYSFGLAAVFLLLSVGALTLRLVNV
;
A
#
# COMPACT_ATOMS: atom_id res chain seq x y z
N MET A 1 10.77 -13.48 15.79
CA MET A 1 10.91 -12.07 15.34
C MET A 1 9.56 -11.34 15.47
N TYR A 2 8.88 -11.51 16.60
CA TYR A 2 7.46 -11.16 16.73
C TYR A 2 7.22 -9.65 16.95
N ILE A 3 8.06 -9.01 17.76
CA ILE A 3 7.99 -7.55 17.96
C ILE A 3 8.22 -6.82 16.64
N ALA A 4 9.24 -7.23 15.86
CA ALA A 4 9.51 -6.67 14.54
C ALA A 4 8.30 -6.86 13.60
N TYR A 5 7.69 -8.05 13.59
CA TYR A 5 6.47 -8.31 12.82
C TYR A 5 5.34 -7.35 13.17
N ILE A 6 5.05 -7.17 14.48
CA ILE A 6 4.00 -6.24 14.94
C ILE A 6 4.32 -4.82 14.50
N VAL A 7 5.52 -4.33 14.79
CA VAL A 7 5.92 -2.94 14.50
C VAL A 7 5.81 -2.65 13.00
N ILE A 8 6.39 -3.51 12.15
CA ILE A 8 6.35 -3.32 10.70
C ILE A 8 4.93 -3.43 10.13
N THR A 9 4.12 -4.37 10.64
CA THR A 9 2.73 -4.52 10.19
C THR A 9 1.88 -3.32 10.59
N VAL A 10 2.02 -2.82 11.82
CA VAL A 10 1.30 -1.62 12.31
C VAL A 10 1.71 -0.37 11.53
N LEU A 11 3.01 -0.20 11.25
CA LEU A 11 3.46 0.88 10.36
C LEU A 11 2.83 0.73 8.97
N ASN A 12 2.83 -0.48 8.41
CA ASN A 12 2.25 -0.72 7.09
C ASN A 12 0.76 -0.37 7.05
N ILE A 13 0.01 -0.75 8.09
CA ILE A 13 -1.39 -0.36 8.27
C ILE A 13 -1.53 1.16 8.30
N ALA A 14 -0.75 1.85 9.14
CA ALA A 14 -0.84 3.30 9.30
C ALA A 14 -0.58 4.06 7.99
N TYR A 15 0.46 3.68 7.23
CA TYR A 15 0.77 4.31 5.95
C TYR A 15 -0.27 4.03 4.86
N ASN A 16 -0.84 2.82 4.82
CA ASN A 16 -1.91 2.51 3.87
C ASN A 16 -3.20 3.25 4.22
N VAL A 17 -3.55 3.39 5.50
CA VAL A 17 -4.70 4.20 5.94
C VAL A 17 -4.47 5.67 5.59
N PHE A 18 -3.30 6.23 5.88
CA PHE A 18 -2.96 7.59 5.50
C PHE A 18 -3.06 7.80 3.99
N GLY A 19 -2.47 6.89 3.19
CA GLY A 19 -2.55 6.91 1.75
C GLY A 19 -3.98 6.80 1.22
N ALA A 20 -4.81 5.95 1.84
CA ALA A 20 -6.22 5.81 1.50
C ALA A 20 -7.00 7.11 1.75
N VAL A 21 -6.80 7.75 2.90
CA VAL A 21 -7.43 9.02 3.24
C VAL A 21 -7.01 10.10 2.23
N CYS A 22 -5.71 10.21 1.92
CA CYS A 22 -5.20 11.16 0.92
C CYS A 22 -5.85 10.95 -0.46
N ASP A 23 -6.04 9.71 -0.89
CA ASP A 23 -6.71 9.41 -2.16
C ASP A 23 -8.19 9.81 -2.11
N LEU A 24 -8.91 9.46 -1.04
CA LEU A 24 -10.34 9.74 -0.89
C LEU A 24 -10.66 11.24 -0.81
N ILE A 25 -9.83 12.02 -0.13
CA ILE A 25 -9.98 13.49 -0.05
C ILE A 25 -9.39 14.21 -1.27
N ARG A 26 -8.81 13.48 -2.23
CA ARG A 26 -8.14 14.01 -3.42
C ARG A 26 -7.06 15.04 -3.05
N TYR A 27 -6.18 14.65 -2.14
CA TYR A 27 -5.10 15.51 -1.66
C TYR A 27 -4.26 16.04 -2.83
N LYS A 28 -3.99 17.36 -2.88
CA LYS A 28 -3.40 18.03 -4.06
C LYS A 28 -2.14 17.34 -4.61
N PRO A 29 -1.14 16.97 -3.79
CA PRO A 29 0.03 16.23 -4.26
C PRO A 29 -0.29 14.90 -4.96
N ILE A 30 -1.32 14.18 -4.50
CA ILE A 30 -1.75 12.93 -5.12
C ILE A 30 -2.42 13.19 -6.46
N VAL A 31 -3.27 14.22 -6.55
CA VAL A 31 -3.89 14.62 -7.83
C VAL A 31 -2.82 14.97 -8.86
N THR A 32 -1.81 15.77 -8.47
CA THR A 32 -0.67 16.09 -9.35
C THR A 32 0.12 14.85 -9.75
N ALA A 33 0.31 13.89 -8.85
CA ALA A 33 0.97 12.63 -9.18
C ALA A 33 0.15 11.79 -10.18
N MET A 34 -1.18 11.73 -10.03
CA MET A 34 -2.08 11.06 -10.96
C MET A 34 -2.03 11.68 -12.36
N GLU A 35 -2.04 13.01 -12.44
CA GLU A 35 -1.93 13.73 -13.71
C GLU A 35 -0.61 13.43 -14.42
N LYS A 36 0.52 13.47 -13.69
CA LYS A 36 1.84 13.08 -14.23
C LYS A 36 1.84 11.63 -14.71
N ALA A 37 1.26 10.73 -13.92
CA ALA A 37 1.11 9.31 -14.23
C ALA A 37 0.09 9.04 -15.36
N LYS A 38 -0.60 10.06 -15.87
CA LYS A 38 -1.69 9.96 -16.87
C LYS A 38 -2.82 9.01 -16.45
N VAL A 39 -3.12 8.97 -15.15
CA VAL A 39 -4.21 8.17 -14.59
C VAL A 39 -5.42 9.05 -14.33
N PRO A 40 -6.63 8.66 -14.74
CA PRO A 40 -7.83 9.46 -14.48
C PRO A 40 -8.06 9.67 -12.97
N ILE A 41 -8.35 10.91 -12.56
CA ILE A 41 -8.62 11.27 -11.15
C ILE A 41 -9.82 10.49 -10.57
N SER A 42 -10.74 10.03 -11.43
CA SER A 42 -11.86 9.16 -11.05
C SER A 42 -11.43 7.83 -10.43
N TRP A 43 -10.18 7.40 -10.62
CA TRP A 43 -9.63 6.20 -9.99
C TRP A 43 -9.23 6.42 -8.53
N LEU A 44 -9.05 7.66 -8.06
CA LEU A 44 -8.59 7.93 -6.69
C LEU A 44 -9.45 7.25 -5.62
N PRO A 45 -10.80 7.34 -5.65
CA PRO A 45 -11.60 6.65 -4.65
C PRO A 45 -11.38 5.13 -4.65
N THR A 46 -11.27 4.51 -5.82
CA THR A 46 -11.02 3.07 -5.96
C THR A 46 -9.67 2.68 -5.38
N LEU A 47 -8.62 3.44 -5.69
CA LEU A 47 -7.27 3.22 -5.14
C LEU A 47 -7.26 3.39 -3.62
N GLY A 48 -7.96 4.41 -3.10
CA GLY A 48 -8.10 4.64 -1.67
C GLY A 48 -8.80 3.49 -0.96
N TRP A 49 -9.93 3.00 -1.49
CA TRP A 49 -10.62 1.84 -0.94
C TRP A 49 -9.78 0.57 -0.99
N LEU A 50 -8.97 0.38 -2.03
CA LEU A 50 -8.10 -0.78 -2.15
C LEU A 50 -6.99 -0.76 -1.08
N LYS A 51 -6.38 0.41 -0.82
CA LYS A 51 -5.43 0.60 0.28
C LYS A 51 -6.09 0.38 1.65
N ALA A 52 -7.30 0.92 1.84
CA ALA A 52 -8.06 0.74 3.08
C ALA A 52 -8.43 -0.73 3.32
N ALA A 53 -8.87 -1.45 2.29
CA ALA A 53 -9.17 -2.88 2.35
C ALA A 53 -7.92 -3.70 2.69
N GLY A 54 -6.78 -3.38 2.08
CA GLY A 54 -5.49 -3.99 2.44
C GLY A 54 -5.13 -3.76 3.90
N ALA A 55 -5.24 -2.52 4.39
CA ALA A 55 -4.96 -2.17 5.78
C ALA A 55 -5.88 -2.91 6.76
N LEU A 56 -7.18 -3.00 6.46
CA LEU A 56 -8.14 -3.79 7.23
C LEU A 56 -7.80 -5.28 7.20
N GLY A 57 -7.40 -5.82 6.04
CA GLY A 57 -6.97 -7.21 5.92
C GLY A 57 -5.72 -7.53 6.75
N LEU A 58 -4.77 -6.60 6.84
CA LEU A 58 -3.60 -6.72 7.73
C LEU A 58 -3.99 -6.72 9.21
N LEU A 59 -4.95 -5.88 9.62
CA LEU A 59 -5.49 -5.86 10.98
C LEU A 59 -6.17 -7.19 11.33
N VAL A 60 -7.06 -7.67 10.46
CA VAL A 60 -7.71 -8.98 10.62
C VAL A 60 -6.67 -10.11 10.62
N GLY A 61 -5.58 -9.93 9.88
CA GLY A 61 -4.45 -10.84 9.80
C GLY A 61 -3.83 -11.21 11.15
N PHE A 62 -3.90 -10.34 12.16
CA PHE A 62 -3.42 -10.67 13.51
C PHE A 62 -4.18 -11.85 14.13
N VAL A 63 -5.47 -11.99 13.81
CA VAL A 63 -6.32 -13.09 14.30
C VAL A 63 -6.40 -14.23 13.27
N LEU A 64 -6.45 -13.88 11.97
CA LEU A 64 -6.63 -14.83 10.87
C LEU A 64 -5.42 -14.79 9.92
N PRO A 65 -4.42 -15.67 10.11
CA PRO A 65 -3.16 -15.62 9.37
C PRO A 65 -3.28 -15.59 7.85
N MET A 66 -4.18 -16.41 7.30
CA MET A 66 -4.37 -16.50 5.85
C MET A 66 -4.84 -15.17 5.25
N ILE A 67 -5.71 -14.43 5.96
CA ILE A 67 -6.19 -13.11 5.54
C ILE A 67 -5.06 -12.09 5.57
N GLY A 68 -4.23 -12.13 6.63
CA GLY A 68 -3.07 -11.24 6.74
C GLY A 68 -2.08 -11.42 5.58
N THR A 69 -1.78 -12.67 5.23
CA THR A 69 -0.90 -12.98 4.09
C THR A 69 -1.51 -12.52 2.77
N ALA A 70 -2.79 -12.79 2.52
CA ALA A 70 -3.47 -12.34 1.30
C ALA A 70 -3.50 -10.80 1.18
N ALA A 71 -3.77 -10.10 2.29
CA ALA A 71 -3.76 -8.64 2.34
C ALA A 71 -2.37 -8.06 2.08
N ALA A 72 -1.33 -8.63 2.69
CA ALA A 72 0.05 -8.22 2.47
C ALA A 72 0.46 -8.40 1.00
N VAL A 73 0.11 -9.53 0.38
CA VAL A 73 0.33 -9.77 -1.06
C VAL A 73 -0.42 -8.75 -1.91
N GLY A 74 -1.69 -8.48 -1.59
CA GLY A 74 -2.50 -7.49 -2.32
C GLY A 74 -1.91 -6.09 -2.29
N ILE A 75 -1.41 -5.63 -1.13
CA ILE A 75 -0.75 -4.33 -0.99
C ILE A 75 0.59 -4.30 -1.76
N VAL A 76 1.38 -5.37 -1.73
CA VAL A 76 2.61 -5.48 -2.52
C VAL A 76 2.28 -5.32 -4.01
N LEU A 77 1.30 -6.07 -4.52
CA LEU A 77 0.86 -5.97 -5.91
C LEU A 77 0.36 -4.57 -6.26
N PHE A 78 -0.40 -3.93 -5.35
CA PHE A 78 -0.86 -2.56 -5.51
C PHE A 78 0.29 -1.59 -5.77
N TYR A 79 1.32 -1.58 -4.92
CA TYR A 79 2.44 -0.65 -5.08
C TYR A 79 3.37 -1.02 -6.26
N VAL A 80 3.49 -2.30 -6.62
CA VAL A 80 4.16 -2.70 -7.86
C VAL A 80 3.44 -2.10 -9.07
N CYS A 81 2.11 -2.23 -9.15
CA CYS A 81 1.32 -1.62 -10.23
C CYS A 81 1.44 -0.09 -10.25
N ALA A 82 1.47 0.55 -9.08
CA ALA A 82 1.69 2.00 -8.98
C ALA A 82 3.05 2.41 -9.59
N ILE A 83 4.13 1.73 -9.22
CA ILE A 83 5.47 2.00 -9.77
C ILE A 83 5.50 1.77 -11.29
N ILE A 84 4.91 0.68 -11.78
CA ILE A 84 4.81 0.39 -13.22
C ILE A 84 4.09 1.54 -13.95
N THR A 85 3.06 2.12 -13.33
CA THR A 85 2.30 3.24 -13.92
C THR A 85 3.15 4.49 -14.06
N HIS A 86 3.97 4.83 -13.07
CA HIS A 86 4.94 5.93 -13.16
C HIS A 86 6.02 5.65 -14.22
N LEU A 87 6.59 4.43 -14.23
CA LEU A 87 7.61 4.04 -15.20
C LEU A 87 7.11 4.07 -16.65
N ARG A 88 5.84 3.69 -16.89
CA ARG A 88 5.21 3.71 -18.22
C ARG A 88 5.25 5.09 -18.88
N VAL A 89 5.14 6.15 -18.08
CA VAL A 89 5.18 7.54 -18.56
C VAL A 89 6.53 8.21 -18.33
N ARG A 90 7.56 7.45 -17.92
CA ARG A 90 8.90 7.93 -17.56
C ARG A 90 8.90 8.95 -16.43
N ASP A 91 7.95 8.83 -15.50
CA ASP A 91 7.95 9.56 -14.25
C ASP A 91 8.74 8.78 -13.20
N TYR A 92 9.77 9.41 -12.63
CA TYR A 92 10.62 8.80 -11.60
C TYR A 92 10.27 9.28 -10.19
N SER A 93 9.19 10.06 -10.04
CA SER A 93 8.75 10.60 -8.74
C SER A 93 7.97 9.60 -7.87
N PHE A 94 8.20 8.29 -8.04
CA PHE A 94 7.53 7.20 -7.30
C PHE A 94 8.20 6.84 -5.95
N GLY A 95 9.07 7.70 -5.43
CA GLY A 95 9.84 7.41 -4.20
C GLY A 95 8.95 7.00 -3.01
N LEU A 96 7.81 7.66 -2.83
CA LEU A 96 6.86 7.31 -1.76
C LEU A 96 6.24 5.92 -1.98
N ALA A 97 5.89 5.57 -3.22
CA ALA A 97 5.36 4.25 -3.55
C ALA A 97 6.41 3.15 -3.31
N ALA A 98 7.69 3.42 -3.60
CA ALA A 98 8.78 2.50 -3.32
C ALA A 98 8.97 2.24 -1.81
N VAL A 99 8.89 3.28 -0.98
CA VAL A 99 8.96 3.14 0.49
C VAL A 99 7.80 2.28 1.01
N PHE A 100 6.58 2.52 0.53
CA PHE A 100 5.40 1.77 0.94
C PHE A 100 5.45 0.32 0.46
N LEU A 101 6.02 0.07 -0.74
CA LEU A 101 6.30 -1.27 -1.24
C LEU A 101 7.29 -2.01 -0.33
N LEU A 102 8.41 -1.38 0.02
CA LEU A 102 9.41 -1.99 0.90
C LEU A 102 8.81 -2.36 2.26
N LEU A 103 7.99 -1.48 2.82
CA LEU A 103 7.30 -1.74 4.08
C LEU A 103 6.32 -2.92 3.97
N SER A 104 5.61 -3.01 2.84
CA SER A 104 4.67 -4.11 2.56
C SER A 104 5.37 -5.45 2.35
N VAL A 105 6.49 -5.45 1.63
CA VAL A 105 7.36 -6.64 1.48
C VAL A 105 7.92 -7.06 2.83
N GLY A 106 8.37 -6.12 3.66
CA GLY A 106 8.83 -6.39 5.03
C GLY A 106 7.74 -7.00 5.92
N ALA A 107 6.51 -6.49 5.85
CA ALA A 107 5.38 -7.06 6.58
C ALA A 107 5.05 -8.49 6.11
N LEU A 108 5.08 -8.73 4.79
CA LEU A 108 4.85 -10.05 4.20
C LEU A 108 5.94 -11.05 4.60
N THR A 109 7.22 -10.67 4.49
CA THR A 109 8.34 -11.56 4.82
C THR A 109 8.35 -11.91 6.32
N LEU A 110 8.15 -10.91 7.19
CA LEU A 110 8.03 -11.14 8.61
C LEU A 110 6.81 -12.00 8.94
N ARG A 111 5.69 -11.86 8.21
CA ARG A 111 4.55 -12.75 8.39
C ARG A 111 4.93 -14.19 8.08
N LEU A 112 5.54 -14.44 6.93
CA LEU A 112 5.93 -15.78 6.46
C LEU A 112 6.95 -16.47 7.37
N VAL A 113 7.84 -15.71 8.00
CA VAL A 113 8.87 -16.24 8.91
C VAL A 113 8.32 -16.49 10.33
N ASN A 114 7.22 -15.84 10.72
CA ASN A 114 6.57 -16.04 12.02
C ASN A 114 5.22 -16.78 11.91
N VAL A 115 4.99 -17.54 10.82
CA VAL A 115 3.84 -18.47 10.69
C VAL A 115 4.02 -19.66 11.61
#